data_AF-A0A1C0YD40-F1
#
_entry.id   AF-A0A1C0YD40-F1
#
_cell.length_a   1.000
_cell.length_b   1.000
_cell.length_c   1.000
_cell.angle_alpha   90.00
_cell.angle_beta   90.00
_cell.angle_gamma   90.00
#
_symmetry.space_group_name_H-M   'P 1'
#
loop_
_entity.id
_entity.type
_entity.pdbx_description
1 polymer ?
#
loop_
_entity_poly.entity_id
_entity_poly.type
_entity_poly.pdbx_seq_one_letter_code
_entity_poly.pdbx_strand_id
1 'polypeptide(L)'
;MGTVIYYENGNKMYEGSVKKNSFGHDIYDGFGTVYDREGNIMYSGNWHEHAKHGDGEMYVNGRLQFKGTFKKGKKEGFGRTYFDDGSVQYEGQFMNDQYSGEGTLYYPATFLAEFTEVRNKHQYDERPFFRGIFLQGMKKGQGEQFYPSGACQHKGEFLWNELSGFVTSYYDVDVAAPDTIQYEGYCFDSKRHGKGKLYNEAGELIYDGAFRDDAMTGIGEQYENGVLVYKGEFVDGVRHGRGEAYRDGKVIYSGEFANGERMRITAEVQTQIEALQQQLDSLVGLPNAKRELRHLINFIKIQGMRVDHGLASVKMTYHLVFTGNPGTGKTTVARIIGRIYKLLGVLSSGHFVETDRAGLVAGYVGQTALKVQDVVKKATGGVLFIDEAYALVQDDKDVFGKEAIDSLLKAMEDLRDELVIIVAGYEHLMERFLQANPGFKSRFNHFVAFENFTTDELVAIFEQLCEKHDYVYDEHFAEAIYAQLHALPVETLPNFSNGRYIRNIFEKLATLQANRLAEQTTVTKEELQRLTMDDFEAGMRDQLFEKTF
;
A
#
# COMPACT_ATOMS: atom_id res chain seq x y z
N MET A 1 -39.87 -43.62 53.82
CA MET A 1 -41.11 -43.02 53.31
C MET A 1 -40.83 -41.54 53.13
N GLY A 2 -41.04 -41.00 51.92
CA GLY A 2 -40.83 -39.57 51.65
C GLY A 2 -41.87 -38.72 52.36
N THR A 3 -41.52 -37.48 52.70
CA THR A 3 -42.46 -36.48 53.21
C THR A 3 -43.27 -35.93 52.05
N VAL A 4 -44.59 -35.79 52.23
CA VAL A 4 -45.48 -35.17 51.24
C VAL A 4 -46.06 -33.89 51.85
N ILE A 5 -45.91 -32.78 51.15
CA ILE A 5 -46.43 -31.46 51.51
C ILE A 5 -47.47 -31.09 50.45
N TYR A 6 -48.60 -30.52 50.85
CA TYR A 6 -49.73 -30.19 49.98
C TYR A 6 -49.98 -28.68 49.95
N TYR A 7 -50.50 -28.19 48.83
CA TYR A 7 -51.16 -26.88 48.74
C TYR A 7 -52.54 -26.92 49.41
N GLU A 8 -53.12 -25.75 49.68
CA GLU A 8 -54.48 -25.63 50.24
C GLU A 8 -55.56 -26.26 49.35
N ASN A 9 -55.34 -26.32 48.04
CA ASN A 9 -56.25 -26.95 47.08
C ASN A 9 -56.15 -28.49 47.06
N GLY A 10 -55.30 -29.08 47.90
CA GLY A 10 -55.10 -30.53 48.00
C GLY A 10 -54.11 -31.13 47.00
N ASN A 11 -53.56 -30.34 46.06
CA ASN A 11 -52.52 -30.81 45.16
C ASN A 11 -51.18 -30.92 45.91
N LYS A 12 -50.34 -31.90 45.53
CA LYS A 12 -48.99 -32.03 46.07
C LYS A 12 -48.21 -30.75 45.78
N MET A 13 -47.47 -30.24 46.76
CA MET A 13 -46.48 -29.17 46.62
C MET A 13 -45.07 -29.76 46.54
N TYR A 14 -44.76 -30.72 47.41
CA TYR A 14 -43.49 -31.40 47.47
C TYR A 14 -43.67 -32.87 47.86
N GLU A 15 -42.89 -33.76 47.26
CA GLU A 15 -42.78 -35.17 47.65
C GLU A 15 -41.30 -35.57 47.64
N GLY A 16 -40.73 -35.89 48.80
CA GLY A 16 -39.32 -36.26 48.87
C GLY A 16 -38.71 -36.26 50.27
N SER A 17 -37.39 -36.30 50.31
CA SER A 17 -36.61 -36.25 51.55
C SER A 17 -36.55 -34.83 52.11
N VAL A 18 -36.60 -34.69 53.43
CA VAL A 18 -36.45 -33.42 54.15
C VAL A 18 -35.51 -33.60 55.33
N LYS A 19 -34.84 -32.52 55.74
CA LYS A 19 -34.13 -32.43 57.02
C LYS A 19 -34.68 -31.26 57.83
N LYS A 20 -34.48 -31.27 59.15
CA LYS A 20 -34.84 -30.13 60.01
C LYS A 20 -33.73 -29.08 59.97
N ASN A 21 -34.09 -27.81 59.80
CA ASN A 21 -33.15 -26.71 59.98
C ASN A 21 -32.98 -26.33 61.46
N SER A 22 -32.14 -25.33 61.75
CA SER A 22 -31.88 -24.82 63.10
C SER A 22 -33.11 -24.29 63.85
N PHE A 23 -34.22 -24.04 63.15
CA PHE A 23 -35.49 -23.57 63.70
C PHE A 23 -36.56 -24.68 63.79
N GLY A 24 -36.21 -25.93 63.44
CA GLY A 24 -37.14 -27.06 63.46
C GLY A 24 -38.12 -27.11 62.27
N HIS A 25 -37.94 -26.27 61.26
CA HIS A 25 -38.71 -26.32 60.02
C HIS A 25 -38.14 -27.38 59.08
N ASP A 26 -39.02 -28.06 58.35
CA ASP A 26 -38.62 -28.99 57.30
C ASP A 26 -38.04 -28.24 56.12
N ILE A 27 -36.83 -28.61 55.73
CA ILE A 27 -36.14 -28.10 54.55
C ILE A 27 -35.84 -29.23 53.56
N TYR A 28 -35.97 -28.95 52.27
CA TYR A 28 -35.77 -29.95 51.21
C TYR A 28 -34.29 -30.33 51.15
N ASP A 29 -34.00 -31.62 51.32
CA ASP A 29 -32.63 -32.15 51.35
C ASP A 29 -32.66 -33.63 50.96
N GLY A 30 -31.84 -34.02 49.98
CA GLY A 30 -31.93 -35.31 49.29
C GLY A 30 -32.86 -35.27 48.06
N PHE A 31 -33.26 -36.43 47.55
CA PHE A 31 -34.09 -36.52 46.35
C PHE A 31 -35.55 -36.11 46.64
N GLY A 32 -36.15 -35.31 45.76
CA GLY A 32 -37.55 -34.91 45.85
C GLY A 32 -38.08 -34.14 44.64
N THR A 33 -39.40 -34.11 44.54
CA THR A 33 -40.15 -33.50 43.44
C THR A 33 -41.02 -32.36 43.94
N VAL A 34 -40.93 -31.20 43.29
CA VAL A 34 -41.79 -30.02 43.50
C VAL A 34 -42.79 -29.90 42.36
N TYR A 35 -44.02 -29.56 42.71
CA TYR A 35 -45.15 -29.39 41.79
C TYR A 35 -45.71 -27.97 41.89
N ASP A 36 -46.31 -27.48 40.80
CA ASP A 36 -47.08 -26.23 40.79
C ASP A 36 -48.49 -26.44 41.38
N ARG A 37 -49.29 -25.37 41.46
CA ARG A 37 -50.65 -25.43 42.01
C ARG A 37 -51.62 -26.27 41.17
N GLU A 38 -51.31 -26.50 39.89
CA GLU A 38 -52.10 -27.30 38.95
C GLU A 38 -51.71 -28.79 39.03
N GLY A 39 -50.64 -29.11 39.74
CA GLY A 39 -50.12 -30.46 39.91
C GLY A 39 -49.07 -30.85 38.86
N ASN A 40 -48.63 -29.93 38.01
CA ASN A 40 -47.55 -30.20 37.06
C ASN A 40 -46.22 -30.20 37.82
N ILE A 41 -45.30 -31.08 37.41
CA ILE A 41 -43.94 -31.09 37.95
C ILE A 41 -43.25 -29.78 37.55
N MET A 42 -42.57 -29.14 38.49
CA MET A 42 -41.67 -28.00 38.26
C MET A 42 -40.20 -28.40 38.35
N TYR A 43 -39.88 -29.32 39.26
CA TYR A 43 -38.54 -29.86 39.44
C TYR A 43 -38.59 -31.24 40.07
N SER A 44 -37.77 -32.16 39.57
CA SER A 44 -37.55 -33.49 40.16
C SER A 44 -36.05 -33.73 40.22
N GLY A 45 -35.49 -33.94 41.40
CA GLY A 45 -34.05 -34.12 41.54
C GLY A 45 -33.55 -33.99 42.96
N ASN A 46 -32.24 -33.82 43.07
CA ASN A 46 -31.56 -33.70 44.34
C ASN A 46 -31.64 -32.25 44.90
N TRP A 47 -31.85 -32.16 46.21
CA TRP A 47 -31.91 -30.91 46.96
C TRP A 47 -30.81 -30.90 48.02
N HIS A 48 -30.27 -29.72 48.29
CA HIS A 48 -29.43 -29.46 49.43
C HIS A 48 -29.84 -28.12 50.03
N GLU A 49 -30.36 -28.14 51.25
CA GLU A 49 -30.80 -26.95 51.98
C GLU A 49 -31.77 -26.05 51.19
N HIS A 50 -32.87 -26.62 50.69
CA HIS A 50 -33.86 -25.95 49.83
C HIS A 50 -33.34 -25.43 48.49
N ALA A 51 -32.07 -25.67 48.14
CA ALA A 51 -31.54 -25.35 46.83
C ALA A 51 -31.44 -26.60 45.96
N LYS A 52 -31.81 -26.49 44.67
CA LYS A 52 -31.55 -27.54 43.68
C LYS A 52 -30.03 -27.83 43.66
N HIS A 53 -29.64 -29.09 43.76
CA HIS A 53 -28.24 -29.50 43.88
C HIS A 53 -28.01 -30.89 43.30
N GLY A 54 -26.93 -31.13 42.56
CA GLY A 54 -26.72 -32.42 41.88
C GLY A 54 -27.68 -32.61 40.70
N ASP A 55 -27.90 -33.86 40.29
CA ASP A 55 -28.74 -34.16 39.13
C ASP A 55 -30.22 -33.81 39.37
N GLY A 56 -30.85 -33.22 38.36
CA GLY A 56 -32.29 -32.98 38.36
C GLY A 56 -32.85 -32.59 36.99
N GLU A 57 -34.17 -32.63 36.92
CA GLU A 57 -34.99 -32.28 35.77
C GLU A 57 -35.88 -31.10 36.17
N MET A 58 -35.89 -30.05 35.34
CA MET A 58 -36.68 -28.84 35.55
C MET A 58 -37.67 -28.68 34.41
N TYR A 59 -38.89 -28.32 34.78
CA TYR A 59 -40.03 -28.24 33.90
C TYR A 59 -40.68 -26.86 34.00
N VAL A 60 -41.25 -26.39 32.88
CA VAL A 60 -42.07 -25.18 32.82
C VAL A 60 -43.36 -25.55 32.13
N ASN A 61 -44.51 -25.29 32.78
CA ASN A 61 -45.85 -25.68 32.30
C ASN A 61 -45.92 -27.17 31.91
N GLY A 62 -45.32 -28.04 32.73
CA GLY A 62 -45.28 -29.49 32.49
C GLY A 62 -44.32 -29.96 31.39
N ARG A 63 -43.61 -29.06 30.69
CA ARG A 63 -42.64 -29.42 29.64
C ARG A 63 -41.22 -29.42 30.19
N LEU A 64 -40.44 -30.45 29.88
CA LEU A 64 -39.04 -30.54 30.27
C LEU A 64 -38.26 -29.39 29.62
N GLN A 65 -37.59 -28.57 30.43
CA GLN A 65 -36.81 -27.40 29.97
C GLN A 65 -35.32 -27.56 30.25
N PHE A 66 -34.96 -28.34 31.26
CA PHE A 66 -33.57 -28.64 31.56
C PHE A 66 -33.44 -29.99 32.25
N LYS A 67 -32.41 -30.74 31.88
CA LYS A 67 -31.97 -31.96 32.55
C LYS A 67 -30.46 -31.89 32.74
N GLY A 68 -29.99 -31.95 33.97
CA GLY A 68 -28.55 -31.88 34.26
C GLY A 68 -28.25 -31.56 35.70
N THR A 69 -27.04 -31.07 35.95
CA THR A 69 -26.56 -30.79 37.30
C THR A 69 -26.90 -29.37 37.76
N PHE A 70 -27.21 -29.24 39.04
CA PHE A 70 -27.46 -27.99 39.73
C PHE A 70 -26.46 -27.78 40.87
N LYS A 71 -26.14 -26.53 41.18
CA LYS A 71 -25.36 -26.16 42.37
C LYS A 71 -25.93 -24.88 42.95
N LYS A 72 -26.39 -24.94 44.21
CA LYS A 72 -27.00 -23.81 44.93
C LYS A 72 -28.15 -23.16 44.14
N GLY A 73 -29.01 -23.98 43.54
CA GLY A 73 -30.20 -23.53 42.82
C GLY A 73 -29.98 -23.16 41.35
N LYS A 74 -28.73 -23.05 40.90
CA LYS A 74 -28.36 -22.68 39.53
C LYS A 74 -27.92 -23.89 38.71
N LYS A 75 -28.14 -23.88 37.40
CA LYS A 75 -27.56 -24.86 36.48
C LYS A 75 -26.04 -24.70 36.49
N GLU A 76 -25.34 -25.80 36.77
CA GLU A 76 -23.88 -25.81 36.94
C GLU A 76 -23.36 -27.19 36.57
N GLY A 77 -22.35 -27.29 35.70
CA GLY A 77 -21.86 -28.58 35.18
C GLY A 77 -22.57 -28.99 33.90
N PHE A 78 -22.62 -30.29 33.58
CA PHE A 78 -23.18 -30.74 32.30
C PHE A 78 -24.71 -30.82 32.34
N GLY A 79 -25.35 -30.44 31.24
CA GLY A 79 -26.80 -30.57 31.11
C GLY A 79 -27.30 -30.36 29.69
N ARG A 80 -28.61 -30.57 29.52
CA ARG A 80 -29.35 -30.34 28.28
C ARG A 80 -30.52 -29.39 28.53
N THR A 81 -30.73 -28.44 27.64
CA THR A 81 -32.00 -27.68 27.53
C THR A 81 -32.80 -28.18 26.34
N TYR A 82 -34.10 -27.92 26.36
CA TYR A 82 -35.04 -28.43 25.38
C TYR A 82 -35.94 -27.30 24.87
N PHE A 83 -36.33 -27.37 23.60
CA PHE A 83 -37.38 -26.55 23.03
C PHE A 83 -38.77 -27.04 23.49
N ASP A 84 -39.80 -26.26 23.19
CA ASP A 84 -41.19 -26.56 23.53
C ASP A 84 -41.76 -27.82 22.85
N ASP A 85 -41.20 -28.20 21.70
CA ASP A 85 -41.51 -29.45 21.00
C ASP A 85 -40.77 -30.68 21.59
N GLY A 86 -39.92 -30.46 22.60
CA GLY A 86 -39.13 -31.49 23.27
C GLY A 86 -37.80 -31.79 22.58
N SER A 87 -37.47 -31.17 21.45
CA SER A 87 -36.15 -31.34 20.82
C SER A 87 -35.06 -30.68 21.65
N VAL A 88 -33.84 -31.21 21.60
CA VAL A 88 -32.71 -30.63 22.34
C VAL A 88 -32.40 -29.24 21.77
N GLN A 89 -32.25 -28.25 22.65
CA GLN A 89 -31.83 -26.90 22.30
C GLN A 89 -30.33 -26.73 22.48
N TYR A 90 -29.82 -27.13 23.64
CA TYR A 90 -28.39 -27.07 23.96
C TYR A 90 -27.98 -28.29 24.76
N GLU A 91 -26.78 -28.80 24.52
CA GLU A 91 -26.12 -29.82 25.31
C GLU A 91 -24.68 -29.38 25.60
N GLY A 92 -24.30 -29.28 26.86
CA GLY A 92 -22.96 -28.84 27.23
C GLY A 92 -22.83 -28.41 28.68
N GLN A 93 -21.77 -27.66 28.98
CA GLN A 93 -21.50 -27.19 30.33
C GLN A 93 -22.25 -25.90 30.65
N PHE A 94 -22.64 -25.77 31.91
CA PHE A 94 -23.31 -24.60 32.48
C PHE A 94 -22.47 -24.05 33.62
N MET A 95 -22.46 -22.73 33.73
CA MET A 95 -21.93 -22.02 34.90
C MET A 95 -22.87 -20.87 35.24
N ASN A 96 -23.40 -20.86 36.47
CA ASN A 96 -24.36 -19.85 36.92
C ASN A 96 -25.53 -19.62 35.94
N ASP A 97 -26.23 -20.69 35.53
CA ASP A 97 -27.38 -20.67 34.60
C ASP A 97 -27.06 -20.33 33.13
N GLN A 98 -25.81 -20.00 32.80
CA GLN A 98 -25.36 -19.66 31.44
C GLN A 98 -24.58 -20.81 30.79
N TYR A 99 -24.66 -20.91 29.46
CA TYR A 99 -23.78 -21.81 28.71
C TYR A 99 -22.33 -21.42 28.91
N SER A 100 -21.47 -22.41 29.13
CA SER A 100 -20.05 -22.23 29.41
C SER A 100 -19.27 -23.42 28.85
N GLY A 101 -17.98 -23.24 28.61
CA GLY A 101 -17.11 -24.31 28.15
C GLY A 101 -17.59 -24.95 26.84
N GLU A 102 -17.28 -26.23 26.64
CA GLU A 102 -17.71 -26.93 25.44
C GLU A 102 -19.22 -27.22 25.46
N GLY A 103 -19.86 -26.97 24.32
CA GLY A 103 -21.27 -27.30 24.13
C GLY A 103 -21.69 -27.30 22.67
N THR A 104 -22.89 -27.82 22.47
CA THR A 104 -23.55 -27.95 21.17
C THR A 104 -24.92 -27.31 21.25
N LEU A 105 -25.21 -26.38 20.34
CA LEU A 105 -26.47 -25.66 20.20
C LEU A 105 -27.17 -26.15 18.93
N TYR A 106 -28.46 -26.45 19.01
CA TYR A 106 -29.25 -27.09 17.95
C TYR A 106 -30.32 -26.15 17.40
N TYR A 107 -30.73 -26.40 16.16
CA TYR A 107 -31.92 -25.79 15.58
C TYR A 107 -33.20 -26.40 16.18
N PRO A 108 -34.31 -25.64 16.28
CA PRO A 108 -35.62 -26.21 16.56
C PRO A 108 -36.00 -27.24 15.49
N ALA A 109 -36.61 -28.36 15.89
CA ALA A 109 -37.05 -29.39 14.92
C ALA A 109 -38.09 -28.83 13.93
N THR A 110 -38.95 -27.94 14.40
CA THR A 110 -39.92 -27.19 13.57
C THR A 110 -39.27 -26.35 12.47
N PHE A 111 -38.10 -25.77 12.72
CA PHE A 111 -37.36 -25.00 11.72
C PHE A 111 -36.65 -25.91 10.70
N LEU A 112 -36.10 -27.05 11.15
CA LEU A 112 -35.45 -28.01 10.26
C LEU A 112 -36.41 -28.72 9.31
N ALA A 113 -37.72 -28.76 9.63
CA ALA A 113 -38.73 -29.42 8.80
C ALA A 113 -38.70 -28.93 7.34
N GLU A 114 -38.41 -27.64 7.11
CA GLU A 114 -38.31 -27.02 5.78
C GLU A 114 -37.07 -27.48 4.98
N PHE A 115 -36.07 -28.08 5.64
CA PHE A 115 -34.79 -28.49 5.03
C PHE A 115 -34.63 -30.02 4.95
N THR A 116 -35.66 -30.78 5.33
CA THR A 116 -35.64 -32.25 5.43
C THR A 116 -35.19 -32.94 4.13
N GLU A 117 -35.62 -32.43 2.98
CA GLU A 117 -35.28 -33.01 1.68
C GLU A 117 -33.76 -32.91 1.38
N VAL A 118 -33.17 -31.72 1.59
CA VAL A 118 -31.73 -31.49 1.38
C VAL A 118 -30.90 -32.27 2.38
N ARG A 119 -31.33 -32.33 3.65
CA ARG A 119 -30.64 -33.09 4.72
C ARG A 119 -30.59 -34.59 4.43
N ASN A 120 -31.70 -35.17 3.97
CA ASN A 120 -31.78 -36.58 3.57
C ASN A 120 -30.88 -36.90 2.38
N LYS A 121 -30.82 -36.00 1.39
CA LYS A 121 -30.00 -36.18 0.19
C LYS A 121 -28.50 -36.25 0.52
N HIS A 122 -28.06 -35.50 1.53
CA HIS A 122 -26.65 -35.36 1.89
C HIS A 122 -26.26 -35.98 3.25
N GLN A 123 -27.17 -36.75 3.88
CA GLN A 123 -26.97 -37.48 5.15
C GLN A 123 -26.53 -36.59 6.33
N TYR A 124 -27.14 -35.41 6.46
CA TYR A 124 -26.77 -34.43 7.49
C TYR A 124 -27.74 -34.35 8.68
N ASP A 125 -28.60 -35.35 8.87
CA ASP A 125 -29.77 -35.28 9.78
C ASP A 125 -29.48 -34.99 11.26
N GLU A 126 -28.23 -35.05 11.71
CA GLU A 126 -27.84 -34.82 13.11
C GLU A 126 -26.96 -33.60 13.33
N ARG A 127 -26.73 -32.77 12.30
CA ARG A 127 -25.83 -31.61 12.39
C ARG A 127 -26.44 -30.48 13.26
N PRO A 128 -25.69 -29.98 14.27
CA PRO A 128 -26.16 -28.92 15.16
C PRO A 128 -26.10 -27.54 14.48
N PHE A 129 -26.66 -26.51 15.10
CA PHE A 129 -26.43 -25.13 14.65
C PHE A 129 -24.99 -24.69 14.92
N PHE A 130 -24.49 -24.95 16.13
CA PHE A 130 -23.12 -24.60 16.52
C PHE A 130 -22.55 -25.63 17.49
N ARG A 131 -21.27 -25.92 17.37
CA ARG A 131 -20.51 -26.73 18.32
C ARG A 131 -19.19 -26.03 18.63
N GLY A 132 -18.91 -25.74 19.89
CA GLY A 132 -17.69 -25.06 20.28
C GLY A 132 -17.71 -24.58 21.71
N ILE A 133 -16.87 -23.58 21.99
CA ILE A 133 -16.71 -23.03 23.33
C ILE A 133 -17.68 -21.87 23.56
N PHE A 134 -18.29 -21.85 24.74
CA PHE A 134 -19.15 -20.81 25.24
C PHE A 134 -18.53 -20.11 26.45
N LEU A 135 -18.76 -18.81 26.56
CA LEU A 135 -18.49 -18.04 27.77
C LEU A 135 -19.66 -17.09 28.02
N GLN A 136 -20.28 -17.21 29.20
CA GLN A 136 -21.44 -16.40 29.58
C GLN A 136 -22.59 -16.44 28.57
N GLY A 137 -22.88 -17.63 28.03
CA GLY A 137 -23.95 -17.83 27.05
C GLY A 137 -23.58 -17.47 25.62
N MET A 138 -22.40 -16.89 25.37
CA MET A 138 -21.97 -16.44 24.04
C MET A 138 -20.87 -17.35 23.47
N LYS A 139 -20.84 -17.52 22.14
CA LYS A 139 -19.75 -18.25 21.46
C LYS A 139 -18.43 -17.51 21.66
N LYS A 140 -17.39 -18.23 22.08
CA LYS A 140 -16.05 -17.66 22.29
C LYS A 140 -14.96 -18.71 22.11
N GLY A 141 -13.97 -18.45 21.26
CA GLY A 141 -12.89 -19.37 20.94
C GLY A 141 -13.22 -20.25 19.74
N GLN A 142 -12.63 -21.43 19.65
CA GLN A 142 -12.80 -22.33 18.51
C GLN A 142 -14.22 -22.92 18.45
N GLY A 143 -14.78 -22.98 17.25
CA GLY A 143 -16.08 -23.58 17.00
C GLY A 143 -16.37 -23.85 15.52
N GLU A 144 -17.43 -24.62 15.30
CA GLU A 144 -17.99 -24.94 13.99
C GLU A 144 -19.48 -24.55 14.00
N GLN A 145 -19.90 -23.78 12.99
CA GLN A 145 -21.29 -23.41 12.74
C GLN A 145 -21.77 -24.10 11.46
N PHE A 146 -23.02 -24.51 11.41
CA PHE A 146 -23.58 -25.26 10.30
C PHE A 146 -24.86 -24.61 9.76
N TYR A 147 -25.06 -24.72 8.45
CA TYR A 147 -26.31 -24.36 7.79
C TYR A 147 -27.47 -25.26 8.26
N PRO A 148 -28.73 -24.88 8.04
CA PRO A 148 -29.89 -25.73 8.27
C PRO A 148 -29.87 -27.01 7.42
N SER A 149 -29.25 -26.97 6.23
CA SER A 149 -28.92 -28.14 5.42
C SER A 149 -28.00 -29.13 6.16
N GLY A 150 -27.28 -28.67 7.17
CA GLY A 150 -26.29 -29.39 7.96
C GLY A 150 -24.87 -29.35 7.39
N ALA A 151 -24.67 -28.70 6.24
CA ALA A 151 -23.35 -28.40 5.72
C ALA A 151 -22.58 -27.46 6.68
N CYS A 152 -21.26 -27.59 6.74
CA CYS A 152 -20.42 -26.65 7.50
C CYS A 152 -20.58 -25.25 6.90
N GLN A 153 -20.81 -24.25 7.74
CA GLN A 153 -20.90 -22.85 7.31
C GLN A 153 -19.61 -22.12 7.64
N HIS A 154 -19.18 -22.21 8.91
CA HIS A 154 -17.97 -21.57 9.39
C HIS A 154 -17.22 -22.49 10.34
N LYS A 155 -15.90 -22.45 10.26
CA LYS A 155 -14.99 -23.12 11.18
C LYS A 155 -13.88 -22.15 11.58
N GLY A 156 -13.69 -21.94 12.87
CA GLY A 156 -12.61 -21.09 13.36
C GLY A 156 -12.95 -20.41 14.67
N GLU A 157 -12.37 -19.24 14.87
CA GLU A 157 -12.51 -18.48 16.10
C GLU A 157 -13.76 -17.58 16.11
N PHE A 158 -14.45 -17.59 17.24
CA PHE A 158 -15.60 -16.75 17.54
C PHE A 158 -15.29 -15.86 18.73
N LEU A 159 -15.82 -14.64 18.74
CA LEU A 159 -15.74 -13.73 19.87
C LEU A 159 -17.09 -13.04 20.04
N TRP A 160 -17.78 -13.36 21.12
CA TRP A 160 -19.10 -12.79 21.45
C TRP A 160 -20.16 -13.03 20.36
N ASN A 161 -20.24 -14.29 19.89
CA ASN A 161 -21.12 -14.76 18.80
C ASN A 161 -20.69 -14.41 17.38
N GLU A 162 -19.78 -13.46 17.20
CA GLU A 162 -19.28 -13.04 15.89
C GLU A 162 -18.04 -13.82 15.47
N LEU A 163 -17.80 -13.98 14.16
CA LEU A 163 -16.54 -14.52 13.66
C LEU A 163 -15.43 -13.51 13.92
N SER A 164 -14.31 -13.99 14.46
CA SER A 164 -13.16 -13.15 14.79
C SER A 164 -11.89 -13.97 14.74
N GLY A 165 -10.78 -13.42 14.26
CA GLY A 165 -9.56 -14.18 14.07
C GLY A 165 -9.60 -15.01 12.80
N PHE A 166 -8.84 -16.11 12.74
CA PHE A 166 -8.76 -16.92 11.53
C PHE A 166 -9.95 -17.88 11.39
N VAL A 167 -10.60 -17.86 10.24
CA VAL A 167 -11.79 -18.66 9.93
C VAL A 167 -11.74 -19.23 8.51
N THR A 168 -12.37 -20.39 8.33
CA THR A 168 -12.72 -20.95 7.03
C THR A 168 -14.24 -20.97 6.92
N SER A 169 -14.76 -20.32 5.89
CA SER A 169 -16.19 -20.28 5.56
C SER A 169 -16.46 -21.06 4.29
N TYR A 170 -17.61 -21.72 4.23
CA TYR A 170 -17.99 -22.62 3.15
C TYR A 170 -19.33 -22.20 2.54
N TYR A 171 -19.50 -22.48 1.26
CA TYR A 171 -20.78 -22.35 0.59
C TYR A 171 -21.78 -23.40 1.10
N ASP A 172 -23.07 -23.07 1.06
CA ASP A 172 -24.11 -24.07 1.29
C ASP A 172 -24.18 -25.05 0.10
N VAL A 173 -24.69 -26.25 0.33
CA VAL A 173 -24.76 -27.33 -0.66
C VAL A 173 -25.76 -27.07 -1.80
N ASP A 174 -26.63 -26.08 -1.63
CA ASP A 174 -27.53 -25.61 -2.68
C ASP A 174 -26.83 -24.64 -3.67
N VAL A 175 -25.66 -24.12 -3.29
CA VAL A 175 -24.87 -23.16 -4.08
C VAL A 175 -23.67 -23.83 -4.73
N ALA A 176 -22.94 -24.66 -3.99
CA ALA A 176 -21.71 -25.28 -4.45
C ALA A 176 -21.61 -26.75 -4.03
N ALA A 177 -20.60 -27.45 -4.53
CA ALA A 177 -20.30 -28.81 -4.08
C ALA A 177 -20.04 -28.82 -2.55
N PRO A 178 -20.31 -29.93 -1.85
CA PRO A 178 -20.01 -30.05 -0.42
C PRO A 178 -18.56 -29.68 -0.10
N ASP A 179 -18.37 -29.00 1.03
CA ASP A 179 -17.07 -28.53 1.53
C ASP A 179 -16.35 -27.53 0.59
N THR A 180 -17.05 -26.91 -0.37
CA THR A 180 -16.48 -25.83 -1.19
C THR A 180 -16.23 -24.60 -0.31
N ILE A 181 -14.96 -24.24 -0.17
CA ILE A 181 -14.53 -23.06 0.58
C ILE A 181 -15.03 -21.82 -0.16
N GLN A 182 -15.61 -20.89 0.58
CA GLN A 182 -15.93 -19.54 0.12
C GLN A 182 -14.80 -18.58 0.49
N TYR A 183 -14.33 -18.64 1.74
CA TYR A 183 -13.33 -17.75 2.29
C TYR A 183 -12.44 -18.46 3.29
N GLU A 184 -11.15 -18.17 3.26
CA GLU A 184 -10.18 -18.61 4.27
C GLU A 184 -9.30 -17.43 4.67
N GLY A 185 -9.38 -16.98 5.91
CA GLY A 185 -8.60 -15.82 6.34
C GLY A 185 -9.06 -15.22 7.65
N TYR A 186 -8.60 -14.01 7.92
CA TYR A 186 -8.92 -13.29 9.15
C TYR A 186 -10.26 -12.55 9.04
N CYS A 187 -11.04 -12.58 10.11
CA CYS A 187 -12.27 -11.81 10.28
C CYS A 187 -12.21 -10.94 11.54
N PHE A 188 -13.00 -9.87 11.54
CA PHE A 188 -13.32 -9.07 12.71
C PHE A 188 -14.79 -8.67 12.62
N ASP A 189 -15.56 -8.94 13.69
CA ASP A 189 -17.00 -8.63 13.74
C ASP A 189 -17.78 -9.22 12.55
N SER A 190 -17.49 -10.50 12.25
CA SER A 190 -18.08 -11.25 11.12
C SER A 190 -17.79 -10.71 9.71
N LYS A 191 -16.91 -9.73 9.58
CA LYS A 191 -16.44 -9.20 8.29
C LYS A 191 -15.02 -9.67 7.99
N ARG A 192 -14.72 -9.91 6.71
CA ARG A 192 -13.34 -10.23 6.28
C ARG A 192 -12.43 -9.04 6.58
N HIS A 193 -11.32 -9.28 7.27
CA HIS A 193 -10.41 -8.24 7.74
C HIS A 193 -8.99 -8.78 7.89
N GLY A 194 -7.99 -8.11 7.33
CA GLY A 194 -6.62 -8.62 7.28
C GLY A 194 -6.41 -9.58 6.10
N LYS A 195 -5.46 -10.51 6.21
CA LYS A 195 -5.12 -11.40 5.09
C LYS A 195 -6.16 -12.50 4.89
N GLY A 196 -6.49 -12.82 3.65
CA GLY A 196 -7.36 -13.95 3.33
C GLY A 196 -7.40 -14.29 1.86
N LYS A 197 -8.03 -15.43 1.58
CA LYS A 197 -8.29 -15.98 0.26
C LYS A 197 -9.78 -16.11 0.04
N LEU A 198 -10.23 -15.76 -1.15
CA LEU A 198 -11.61 -15.81 -1.57
C LEU A 198 -11.73 -16.74 -2.78
N TYR A 199 -12.77 -17.55 -2.80
CA TYR A 199 -13.01 -18.57 -3.81
C TYR A 199 -14.41 -18.41 -4.40
N ASN A 200 -14.61 -18.87 -5.63
CA ASN A 200 -15.93 -18.95 -6.26
C ASN A 200 -16.66 -20.27 -5.94
N GLU A 201 -17.87 -20.43 -6.46
CA GLU A 201 -18.73 -21.61 -6.25
C GLU A 201 -18.18 -22.89 -6.90
N ALA A 202 -17.23 -22.77 -7.84
CA ALA A 202 -16.49 -23.90 -8.41
C ALA A 202 -15.25 -24.29 -7.57
N GLY A 203 -14.96 -23.58 -6.48
CA GLY A 203 -13.79 -23.79 -5.63
C GLY A 203 -12.50 -23.18 -6.20
N GLU A 204 -12.60 -22.34 -7.21
CA GLU A 204 -11.45 -21.67 -7.83
C GLU A 204 -11.12 -20.40 -7.04
N LEU A 205 -9.83 -20.17 -6.81
CA LEU A 205 -9.35 -18.94 -6.17
C LEU A 205 -9.72 -17.74 -7.04
N ILE A 206 -10.29 -16.70 -6.43
CA ILE A 206 -10.63 -15.42 -7.09
C ILE A 206 -9.81 -14.24 -6.54
N TYR A 207 -9.35 -14.34 -5.28
CA TYR A 207 -8.50 -13.32 -4.68
C TYR A 207 -7.64 -13.89 -3.55
N ASP A 208 -6.38 -13.46 -3.49
CA ASP A 208 -5.45 -13.68 -2.37
C ASP A 208 -4.82 -12.33 -1.98
N GLY A 209 -5.14 -11.82 -0.81
CA GLY A 209 -4.68 -10.49 -0.40
C GLY A 209 -5.29 -10.01 0.91
N ALA A 210 -5.26 -8.69 1.12
CA ALA A 210 -5.79 -8.08 2.32
C ALA A 210 -7.24 -7.59 2.14
N PHE A 211 -7.99 -7.62 3.25
CA PHE A 211 -9.37 -7.18 3.34
C PHE A 211 -9.51 -6.15 4.46
N ARG A 212 -10.48 -5.24 4.32
CA ARG A 212 -10.97 -4.38 5.39
C ARG A 212 -12.48 -4.25 5.21
N ASP A 213 -13.23 -4.71 6.20
CA ASP A 213 -14.70 -4.67 6.21
C ASP A 213 -15.29 -5.24 4.92
N ASP A 214 -14.89 -6.48 4.59
CA ASP A 214 -15.28 -7.22 3.38
C ASP A 214 -14.73 -6.72 2.04
N ALA A 215 -14.16 -5.52 1.98
CA ALA A 215 -13.56 -4.99 0.77
C ALA A 215 -12.10 -5.42 0.60
N MET A 216 -11.71 -5.81 -0.61
CA MET A 216 -10.30 -6.03 -0.97
C MET A 216 -9.54 -4.70 -0.84
N THR A 217 -8.38 -4.72 -0.19
CA THR A 217 -7.57 -3.53 0.08
C THR A 217 -6.07 -3.86 0.08
N GLY A 218 -5.24 -2.86 -0.19
CA GLY A 218 -3.78 -3.04 -0.19
C GLY A 218 -3.32 -3.97 -1.31
N ILE A 219 -2.15 -4.59 -1.16
CA ILE A 219 -1.59 -5.46 -2.19
C ILE A 219 -2.27 -6.83 -2.19
N GLY A 220 -2.75 -7.26 -3.37
CA GLY A 220 -3.35 -8.58 -3.56
C GLY A 220 -3.22 -9.09 -4.99
N GLU A 221 -3.61 -10.35 -5.18
CA GLU A 221 -3.65 -11.07 -6.44
C GLU A 221 -5.09 -11.46 -6.75
N GLN A 222 -5.57 -11.11 -7.94
CA GLN A 222 -6.91 -11.42 -8.42
C GLN A 222 -6.85 -12.42 -9.58
N TYR A 223 -7.78 -13.35 -9.56
CA TYR A 223 -7.85 -14.50 -10.45
C TYR A 223 -9.22 -14.56 -11.13
N GLU A 224 -9.26 -14.97 -12.40
CA GLU A 224 -10.48 -15.28 -13.15
C GLU A 224 -10.36 -16.72 -13.66
N ASN A 225 -11.32 -17.59 -13.31
CA ASN A 225 -11.28 -19.03 -13.60
C ASN A 225 -9.96 -19.70 -13.17
N GLY A 226 -9.46 -19.35 -11.99
CA GLY A 226 -8.18 -19.83 -11.45
C GLY A 226 -6.91 -19.29 -12.13
N VAL A 227 -7.03 -18.41 -13.13
CA VAL A 227 -5.89 -17.78 -13.82
C VAL A 227 -5.63 -16.39 -13.25
N LEU A 228 -4.38 -16.10 -12.87
CA LEU A 228 -3.98 -14.78 -12.41
C LEU A 228 -4.25 -13.74 -13.50
N VAL A 229 -5.06 -12.72 -13.18
CA VAL A 229 -5.40 -11.61 -14.10
C VAL A 229 -4.87 -10.26 -13.61
N TYR A 230 -4.60 -10.12 -12.32
CA TYR A 230 -4.07 -8.88 -11.76
C TYR A 230 -3.29 -9.13 -10.48
N LYS A 231 -2.20 -8.39 -10.30
CA LYS A 231 -1.42 -8.31 -9.06
C LYS A 231 -1.07 -6.86 -8.80
N GLY A 232 -1.53 -6.31 -7.68
CA GLY A 232 -1.29 -4.91 -7.38
C GLY A 232 -2.11 -4.42 -6.21
N GLU A 233 -2.22 -3.10 -6.11
CA GLU A 233 -2.98 -2.46 -5.06
C GLU A 233 -4.51 -2.48 -5.34
N PHE A 234 -5.28 -2.53 -4.26
CA PHE A 234 -6.73 -2.47 -4.22
C PHE A 234 -7.16 -1.44 -3.20
N VAL A 235 -8.25 -0.73 -3.51
CA VAL A 235 -8.95 0.16 -2.57
C VAL A 235 -10.44 -0.09 -2.74
N ASP A 236 -11.13 -0.37 -1.64
CA ASP A 236 -12.59 -0.61 -1.60
C ASP A 236 -13.09 -1.62 -2.65
N GLY A 237 -12.34 -2.70 -2.86
CA GLY A 237 -12.73 -3.78 -3.78
C GLY A 237 -12.32 -3.59 -5.23
N VAL A 238 -11.77 -2.43 -5.63
CA VAL A 238 -11.35 -2.17 -7.01
C VAL A 238 -9.84 -2.05 -7.14
N ARG A 239 -9.31 -2.41 -8.31
CA ARG A 239 -7.90 -2.23 -8.66
C ARG A 239 -7.56 -0.73 -8.56
N HIS A 240 -6.53 -0.40 -7.81
CA HIS A 240 -6.11 0.99 -7.58
C HIS A 240 -4.59 1.03 -7.43
N GLY A 241 -3.97 2.20 -7.59
CA GLY A 241 -2.53 2.35 -7.44
C GLY A 241 -1.78 1.48 -8.45
N ARG A 242 -0.57 1.05 -8.12
CA ARG A 242 0.24 0.30 -9.08
C ARG A 242 -0.14 -1.19 -9.13
N GLY A 243 -0.20 -1.74 -10.35
CA GLY A 243 -0.36 -3.17 -10.55
C GLY A 243 0.10 -3.67 -11.90
N GLU A 244 0.21 -4.99 -11.99
CA GLU A 244 0.41 -5.74 -13.22
C GLU A 244 -0.90 -6.46 -13.58
N ALA A 245 -1.38 -6.30 -14.82
CA ALA A 245 -2.46 -7.12 -15.35
C ALA A 245 -1.91 -8.18 -16.29
N TYR A 246 -2.53 -9.35 -16.27
CA TYR A 246 -2.06 -10.55 -16.97
C TYR A 246 -3.12 -11.08 -17.95
N ARG A 247 -2.67 -11.72 -19.02
CA ARG A 247 -3.48 -12.55 -19.93
C ARG A 247 -2.60 -13.69 -20.44
N ASP A 248 -3.10 -14.92 -20.35
CA ASP A 248 -2.36 -16.14 -20.72
C ASP A 248 -0.98 -16.23 -20.07
N GLY A 249 -0.89 -15.82 -18.79
CA GLY A 249 0.35 -15.79 -18.01
C GLY A 249 1.35 -14.71 -18.40
N LYS A 250 1.02 -13.84 -19.36
CA LYS A 250 1.87 -12.71 -19.79
C LYS A 250 1.37 -11.41 -19.19
N VAL A 251 2.29 -10.59 -18.66
CA VAL A 251 1.99 -9.22 -18.26
C VAL A 251 1.56 -8.43 -19.50
N ILE A 252 0.30 -8.02 -19.53
CA ILE A 252 -0.27 -7.19 -20.59
C ILE A 252 -0.37 -5.72 -20.20
N TYR A 253 -0.16 -5.37 -18.93
CA TYR A 253 -0.08 -4.00 -18.46
C TYR A 253 0.71 -3.97 -17.16
N SER A 254 1.55 -2.95 -16.96
CA SER A 254 2.24 -2.67 -15.71
C SER A 254 2.25 -1.16 -15.54
N GLY A 255 1.57 -0.65 -14.51
CA GLY A 255 1.35 0.79 -14.35
C GLY A 255 0.30 1.12 -13.31
N GLU A 256 -0.17 2.36 -13.29
CA GLU A 256 -1.19 2.82 -12.34
C GLU A 256 -2.62 2.52 -12.77
N PHE A 257 -3.44 2.11 -11.81
CA PHE A 257 -4.87 1.90 -11.91
C PHE A 257 -5.60 2.93 -11.07
N ALA A 258 -6.72 3.44 -11.58
CA ALA A 258 -7.66 4.25 -10.82
C ALA A 258 -9.07 3.72 -11.07
N ASN A 259 -9.78 3.41 -9.98
CA ASN A 259 -11.16 2.91 -10.01
C ASN A 259 -11.38 1.69 -10.92
N GLY A 260 -10.44 0.74 -10.91
CA GLY A 260 -10.52 -0.48 -11.72
C GLY A 260 -9.98 -0.33 -13.15
N GLU A 261 -9.73 0.89 -13.61
CA GLU A 261 -9.26 1.18 -14.96
C GLU A 261 -7.76 1.49 -15.00
N ARG A 262 -7.10 1.10 -16.09
CA ARG A 262 -5.73 1.50 -16.38
C ARG A 262 -5.69 3.02 -16.56
N MET A 263 -4.74 3.70 -15.93
CA MET A 263 -4.52 5.11 -16.23
C MET A 263 -4.03 5.24 -17.68
N ARG A 264 -4.92 5.73 -18.56
CA ARG A 264 -4.60 6.06 -19.95
C ARG A 264 -3.92 7.42 -20.01
N ILE A 265 -3.09 7.64 -21.03
CA ILE A 265 -2.75 9.00 -21.46
C ILE A 265 -4.05 9.64 -21.95
N THR A 266 -4.78 10.31 -21.06
CA THR A 266 -5.97 11.07 -21.42
C THR A 266 -5.56 12.25 -22.31
N ALA A 267 -6.52 12.87 -23.00
CA ALA A 267 -6.25 14.08 -23.77
C ALA A 267 -5.59 15.18 -22.90
N GLU A 268 -6.01 15.29 -21.63
CA GLU A 268 -5.43 16.22 -20.66
C GLU A 268 -3.97 15.89 -20.32
N VAL A 269 -3.67 14.61 -20.04
CA VAL A 269 -2.29 14.16 -19.78
C VAL A 269 -1.41 14.39 -21.01
N GLN A 270 -1.94 14.14 -22.21
CA GLN A 270 -1.23 14.41 -23.46
C GLN A 270 -0.87 15.90 -23.59
N THR A 271 -1.79 16.82 -23.30
CA THR A 271 -1.51 18.27 -23.29
C THR A 271 -0.43 18.65 -22.28
N GLN A 272 -0.43 18.04 -21.09
CA GLN A 272 0.61 18.30 -20.09
C GLN A 272 1.99 17.79 -20.53
N ILE A 273 2.05 16.62 -21.19
CA ILE A 273 3.29 16.10 -21.78
C ILE A 273 3.78 17.05 -22.87
N GLU A 274 2.90 17.51 -23.76
CA GLU A 274 3.23 18.46 -24.82
C GLU A 274 3.79 19.78 -24.26
N ALA A 275 3.20 20.32 -23.19
CA ALA A 275 3.70 21.51 -22.51
C ALA A 275 5.11 21.32 -21.94
N LEU A 276 5.40 20.15 -21.33
CA LEU A 276 6.75 19.84 -20.83
C LEU A 276 7.75 19.60 -21.96
N GLN A 277 7.32 19.00 -23.08
CA GLN A 277 8.16 18.87 -24.27
C GLN A 277 8.47 20.24 -24.88
N GLN A 278 7.49 21.16 -24.91
CA GLN A 278 7.70 22.54 -25.33
C GLN A 278 8.67 23.28 -24.39
N GLN A 279 8.55 23.07 -23.08
CA GLN A 279 9.48 23.61 -22.09
C GLN A 279 10.92 23.07 -22.30
N LEU A 280 11.07 21.78 -22.63
CA LEU A 280 12.36 21.21 -22.99
C LEU A 280 12.90 21.85 -24.26
N ASP A 281 12.04 22.05 -25.26
CA ASP A 281 12.40 22.60 -26.56
C ASP A 281 12.78 24.09 -26.49
N SER A 282 12.21 24.84 -25.55
CA SER A 282 12.56 26.25 -25.30
C SER A 282 13.91 26.46 -24.61
N LEU A 283 14.53 25.42 -24.04
CA LEU A 283 15.88 25.54 -23.50
C LEU A 283 16.86 25.83 -24.64
N VAL A 284 17.76 26.81 -24.47
CA VAL A 284 18.76 27.14 -25.49
C VAL A 284 19.67 25.94 -25.73
N GLY A 285 19.94 25.65 -27.01
CA GLY A 285 20.81 24.56 -27.46
C GLY A 285 20.31 23.15 -27.16
N LEU A 286 21.24 22.25 -26.85
CA LEU A 286 21.00 20.84 -26.48
C LEU A 286 20.39 19.93 -27.57
N PRO A 287 20.84 20.00 -28.84
CA PRO A 287 20.22 19.24 -29.93
C PRO A 287 20.28 17.72 -29.69
N ASN A 288 21.44 17.21 -29.24
CA ASN A 288 21.62 15.79 -28.92
C ASN A 288 20.76 15.38 -27.71
N ALA A 289 20.75 16.19 -26.64
CA ALA A 289 19.97 15.87 -25.45
C ALA A 289 18.45 15.82 -25.74
N LYS A 290 17.94 16.81 -26.46
CA LYS A 290 16.54 16.87 -26.90
C LYS A 290 16.17 15.67 -27.77
N ARG A 291 17.04 15.28 -28.71
CA ARG A 291 16.81 14.13 -29.60
C ARG A 291 16.71 12.82 -28.80
N GLU A 292 17.68 12.52 -27.95
CA GLU A 292 17.70 11.26 -27.19
C GLU A 292 16.50 11.14 -26.23
N LEU A 293 16.12 12.24 -25.57
CA LEU A 293 14.95 12.24 -24.69
C LEU A 293 13.64 12.09 -25.46
N ARG A 294 13.51 12.71 -26.64
CA ARG A 294 12.34 12.50 -27.52
C ARG A 294 12.24 11.04 -27.96
N HIS A 295 13.35 10.38 -28.27
CA HIS A 295 13.35 8.95 -28.61
C HIS A 295 12.82 8.10 -27.44
N LEU A 296 13.26 8.37 -26.22
CA LEU A 296 12.78 7.67 -25.02
C LEU A 296 11.29 7.91 -24.76
N ILE A 297 10.85 9.17 -24.81
CA ILE A 297 9.44 9.55 -24.63
C ILE A 297 8.57 8.82 -25.66
N ASN A 298 8.96 8.84 -26.93
CA ASN A 298 8.22 8.18 -28.01
C ASN A 298 8.21 6.67 -27.82
N PHE A 299 9.33 6.08 -27.41
CA PHE A 299 9.39 4.65 -27.13
C PHE A 299 8.40 4.26 -26.03
N ILE A 300 8.38 4.98 -24.89
CA ILE A 300 7.46 4.73 -23.78
C ILE A 300 6.00 4.86 -24.25
N LYS A 301 5.67 5.92 -25.01
CA LYS A 301 4.33 6.11 -25.60
C LYS A 301 3.92 4.91 -26.45
N ILE A 302 4.80 4.43 -27.33
CA ILE A 302 4.51 3.27 -28.19
C ILE A 302 4.39 1.98 -27.37
N GLN A 303 5.20 1.76 -26.33
CA GLN A 303 5.04 0.59 -25.47
C GLN A 303 3.69 0.60 -24.73
N GLY A 304 3.24 1.77 -24.26
CA GLY A 304 1.90 1.95 -23.71
C GLY A 304 0.80 1.59 -24.71
N MET A 305 0.89 2.12 -25.94
CA MET A 305 -0.08 1.80 -27.00
C MET A 305 -0.09 0.31 -27.37
N ARG A 306 1.06 -0.36 -27.38
CA ARG A 306 1.15 -1.82 -27.62
C ARG A 306 0.36 -2.59 -26.56
N VAL A 307 0.58 -2.23 -25.30
CA VAL A 307 -0.11 -2.78 -24.13
C VAL A 307 -1.62 -2.54 -24.19
N ASP A 308 -2.04 -1.35 -24.63
CA ASP A 308 -3.46 -1.02 -24.84
C ASP A 308 -4.11 -1.92 -25.91
N HIS A 309 -3.33 -2.36 -26.90
CA HIS A 309 -3.76 -3.31 -27.93
C HIS A 309 -3.52 -4.78 -27.56
N GLY A 310 -3.16 -5.07 -26.31
CA GLY A 310 -2.93 -6.43 -25.82
C GLY A 310 -1.65 -7.08 -26.37
N LEU A 311 -0.72 -6.29 -26.91
CA LEU A 311 0.59 -6.74 -27.36
C LEU A 311 1.60 -6.67 -26.22
N ALA A 312 2.61 -7.54 -26.25
CA ALA A 312 3.69 -7.50 -25.27
C ALA A 312 4.52 -6.20 -25.40
N SER A 313 4.79 -5.55 -24.27
CA SER A 313 5.74 -4.44 -24.16
C SER A 313 7.16 -4.97 -23.98
N VAL A 314 8.13 -4.27 -24.57
CA VAL A 314 9.55 -4.47 -24.28
C VAL A 314 9.88 -3.70 -23.00
N LYS A 315 10.30 -4.41 -21.93
CA LYS A 315 10.78 -3.79 -20.69
C LYS A 315 12.22 -3.31 -20.90
N MET A 316 12.48 -2.03 -20.62
CA MET A 316 13.82 -1.43 -20.62
C MET A 316 14.06 -0.71 -19.30
N THR A 317 15.34 -0.50 -18.95
CA THR A 317 15.74 0.39 -17.86
C THR A 317 15.67 1.83 -18.32
N TYR A 318 15.16 2.75 -17.49
CA TYR A 318 15.04 4.17 -17.84
C TYR A 318 16.07 5.07 -17.13
N HIS A 319 17.09 4.45 -16.54
CA HIS A 319 18.21 5.16 -15.92
C HIS A 319 19.06 5.86 -16.99
N LEU A 320 19.59 7.04 -16.66
CA LEU A 320 20.26 7.92 -17.63
C LEU A 320 21.68 8.26 -17.17
N VAL A 321 22.57 8.43 -18.15
CA VAL A 321 23.92 8.97 -17.95
C VAL A 321 24.01 10.32 -18.66
N PHE A 322 24.22 11.39 -17.90
CA PHE A 322 24.36 12.75 -18.41
C PHE A 322 25.83 13.16 -18.40
N THR A 323 26.45 13.29 -19.57
CA THR A 323 27.85 13.72 -19.71
C THR A 323 27.93 15.15 -20.21
N GLY A 324 28.87 15.94 -19.67
CA GLY A 324 29.16 17.28 -20.21
C GLY A 324 29.63 18.27 -19.15
N ASN A 325 30.14 19.42 -19.59
CA ASN A 325 30.70 20.45 -18.72
C ASN A 325 29.65 21.13 -17.81
N PRO A 326 30.06 21.83 -16.73
CA PRO A 326 29.13 22.57 -15.87
C PRO A 326 28.32 23.60 -16.65
N GLY A 327 27.09 23.87 -16.19
CA GLY A 327 26.24 24.92 -16.77
C GLY A 327 25.62 24.60 -18.13
N THR A 328 25.71 23.36 -18.62
CA THR A 328 25.06 22.90 -19.86
C THR A 328 23.59 22.45 -19.68
N GLY A 329 22.98 22.66 -18.51
CA GLY A 329 21.53 22.40 -18.33
C GLY A 329 21.12 20.99 -17.89
N LYS A 330 22.08 20.11 -17.56
CA LYS A 330 21.84 18.73 -17.05
C LYS A 330 20.74 18.64 -15.98
N THR A 331 20.87 19.39 -14.88
CA THR A 331 19.92 19.38 -13.76
C THR A 331 18.53 19.87 -14.18
N THR A 332 18.45 20.88 -15.05
CA THR A 332 17.19 21.40 -15.58
C THR A 332 16.45 20.34 -16.39
N VAL A 333 17.16 19.66 -17.28
CA VAL A 333 16.62 18.58 -18.12
C VAL A 333 16.17 17.38 -17.27
N ALA A 334 16.96 17.03 -16.24
CA ALA A 334 16.63 15.94 -15.32
C ALA A 334 15.30 16.17 -14.56
N ARG A 335 15.01 17.42 -14.19
CA ARG A 335 13.73 17.79 -13.56
C ARG A 335 12.55 17.66 -14.52
N ILE A 336 12.73 18.07 -15.79
CA ILE A 336 11.67 17.99 -16.80
C ILE A 336 11.36 16.52 -17.12
N ILE A 337 12.39 15.68 -17.34
CA ILE A 337 12.17 14.28 -17.68
C ILE A 337 11.49 13.51 -16.55
N GLY A 338 11.78 13.79 -15.27
CA GLY A 338 11.09 13.18 -14.14
C GLY A 338 9.58 13.44 -14.15
N ARG A 339 9.17 14.68 -14.47
CA ARG A 339 7.75 15.04 -14.63
C ARG A 339 7.11 14.34 -15.83
N ILE A 340 7.81 14.26 -16.96
CA ILE A 340 7.31 13.56 -18.14
C ILE A 340 7.14 12.06 -17.84
N TYR A 341 8.11 11.43 -17.18
CA TYR A 341 8.05 10.02 -16.78
C TYR A 341 6.88 9.74 -15.85
N LYS A 342 6.52 10.67 -14.96
CA LYS A 342 5.29 10.56 -14.18
C LYS A 342 4.05 10.50 -15.06
N LEU A 343 3.91 11.47 -15.97
CA LEU A 343 2.74 11.55 -16.85
C LEU A 343 2.64 10.34 -17.81
N LEU A 344 3.77 9.72 -18.13
CA LEU A 344 3.84 8.50 -18.94
C LEU A 344 3.67 7.21 -18.11
N GLY A 345 3.45 7.30 -16.79
CA GLY A 345 3.26 6.15 -15.91
C GLY A 345 4.52 5.34 -15.63
N VAL A 346 5.71 5.88 -15.92
CA VAL A 346 7.00 5.27 -15.57
C VAL A 346 7.31 5.49 -14.09
N LEU A 347 6.91 6.63 -13.52
CA LEU A 347 7.12 7.02 -12.12
C LEU A 347 5.78 7.40 -11.48
N SER A 348 5.59 7.11 -10.19
CA SER A 348 4.36 7.46 -9.47
C SER A 348 4.25 8.96 -9.12
N SER A 349 5.37 9.65 -8.88
CA SER A 349 5.41 11.05 -8.43
C SER A 349 6.19 11.98 -9.36
N GLY A 350 7.30 11.52 -9.93
CA GLY A 350 8.18 12.31 -10.81
C GLY A 350 8.91 13.47 -10.13
N HIS A 351 8.94 13.51 -8.79
CA HIS A 351 9.71 14.49 -8.04
C HIS A 351 11.22 14.26 -8.21
N PHE A 352 12.01 15.27 -7.91
CA PHE A 352 13.45 15.30 -8.17
C PHE A 352 14.23 15.41 -6.87
N VAL A 353 15.17 14.49 -6.64
CA VAL A 353 16.10 14.48 -5.51
C VAL A 353 17.51 14.55 -6.03
N GLU A 354 18.28 15.51 -5.54
CA GLU A 354 19.67 15.77 -5.94
C GLU A 354 20.62 15.39 -4.81
N THR A 355 21.73 14.74 -5.16
CA THR A 355 22.79 14.35 -4.23
C THR A 355 24.15 14.31 -4.95
N ASP A 356 25.22 14.28 -4.18
CA ASP A 356 26.59 14.04 -4.61
C ASP A 356 27.21 12.90 -3.77
N ARG A 357 28.53 12.74 -3.83
CA ARG A 357 29.28 11.81 -2.96
C ARG A 357 29.03 12.09 -1.47
N ALA A 358 29.02 13.36 -1.05
CA ALA A 358 28.86 13.72 0.36
C ALA A 358 27.46 13.34 0.88
N GLY A 359 26.45 13.35 0.02
CA GLY A 359 25.10 12.87 0.34
C GLY A 359 24.94 11.35 0.37
N LEU A 360 25.82 10.59 -0.28
CA LEU A 360 25.72 9.12 -0.37
C LEU A 360 26.69 8.37 0.54
N VAL A 361 27.90 8.88 0.75
CA VAL A 361 28.97 8.21 1.47
C VAL A 361 29.03 8.68 2.93
N ALA A 362 29.17 7.75 3.87
CA ALA A 362 29.36 8.04 5.30
C ALA A 362 30.84 7.91 5.70
N GLY A 363 31.21 8.50 6.84
CA GLY A 363 32.58 8.43 7.38
C GLY A 363 32.92 7.15 8.15
N TYR A 364 31.96 6.25 8.34
CA TYR A 364 32.10 5.05 9.17
C TYR A 364 31.60 3.80 8.43
N VAL A 365 32.27 2.67 8.68
CA VAL A 365 31.97 1.37 8.02
C VAL A 365 30.54 0.92 8.34
N GLY A 366 29.79 0.51 7.31
CA GLY A 366 28.42 0.01 7.44
C GLY A 366 27.34 1.08 7.54
N GLN A 367 27.69 2.38 7.57
CA GLN A 367 26.72 3.47 7.55
C GLN A 367 26.42 3.98 6.14
N THR A 368 27.29 3.69 5.16
CA THR A 368 27.11 4.15 3.79
C THR A 368 25.88 3.50 3.14
N ALA A 369 25.68 2.19 3.31
CA ALA A 369 24.50 1.52 2.79
C ALA A 369 23.18 2.13 3.33
N LEU A 370 23.13 2.45 4.63
CA LEU A 370 21.95 3.08 5.25
C LEU A 370 21.70 4.48 4.67
N LYS A 371 22.77 5.27 4.50
CA LYS A 371 22.67 6.62 3.94
C LYS A 371 22.16 6.60 2.49
N VAL A 372 22.65 5.66 1.68
CA VAL A 372 22.13 5.45 0.32
C VAL A 372 20.66 5.04 0.36
N GLN A 373 20.27 4.11 1.23
CA GLN A 373 18.87 3.71 1.38
C GLN A 373 17.95 4.87 1.76
N ASP A 374 18.39 5.76 2.64
CA ASP A 374 17.62 6.94 3.04
C ASP A 374 17.41 7.91 1.86
N VAL A 375 18.46 8.14 1.05
CA VAL A 375 18.36 9.01 -0.14
C VAL A 375 17.50 8.35 -1.22
N VAL A 376 17.66 7.05 -1.46
CA VAL A 376 16.84 6.27 -2.39
C VAL A 376 15.37 6.29 -1.98
N LYS A 377 15.09 6.13 -0.68
CA LYS A 377 13.73 6.18 -0.14
C LYS A 377 13.09 7.55 -0.39
N LYS A 378 13.84 8.64 -0.21
CA LYS A 378 13.38 9.99 -0.54
C LYS A 378 13.09 10.19 -2.03
N ALA A 379 13.79 9.46 -2.90
CA ALA A 379 13.63 9.53 -4.35
C ALA A 379 12.66 8.47 -4.92
N THR A 380 12.07 7.61 -4.07
CA THR A 380 11.15 6.56 -4.52
C THR A 380 9.86 7.16 -5.06
N GLY A 381 9.48 6.74 -6.26
CA GLY A 381 8.45 7.34 -7.10
C GLY A 381 8.96 8.48 -7.98
N GLY A 382 10.26 8.78 -7.97
CA GLY A 382 10.85 9.96 -8.59
C GLY A 382 12.20 9.72 -9.26
N VAL A 383 12.95 10.80 -9.43
CA VAL A 383 14.28 10.82 -10.02
C VAL A 383 15.32 11.08 -8.93
N LEU A 384 16.31 10.18 -8.83
CA LEU A 384 17.53 10.40 -8.05
C LEU A 384 18.64 10.88 -8.99
N PHE A 385 19.02 12.15 -8.87
CA PHE A 385 20.11 12.75 -9.62
C PHE A 385 21.39 12.78 -8.78
N ILE A 386 22.43 12.12 -9.28
CA ILE A 386 23.75 12.05 -8.64
C ILE A 386 24.72 12.90 -9.46
N ASP A 387 25.03 14.10 -8.97
CA ASP A 387 26.02 14.97 -9.59
C ASP A 387 27.44 14.50 -9.28
N GLU A 388 28.35 14.73 -10.22
CA GLU A 388 29.74 14.27 -10.19
C GLU A 388 29.88 12.80 -9.73
N ALA A 389 29.05 11.91 -10.28
CA ALA A 389 28.93 10.52 -9.81
C ALA A 389 30.25 9.74 -9.83
N TYR A 390 31.18 10.11 -10.73
CA TYR A 390 32.53 9.56 -10.78
C TYR A 390 33.31 9.74 -9.47
N ALA A 391 32.96 10.73 -8.64
CA ALA A 391 33.57 10.93 -7.33
C ALA A 391 33.34 9.73 -6.39
N LEU A 392 32.34 8.88 -6.64
CA LEU A 392 32.14 7.62 -5.91
C LEU A 392 33.26 6.60 -6.17
N VAL A 393 34.06 6.80 -7.21
CA VAL A 393 35.16 5.90 -7.61
C VAL A 393 36.48 6.67 -7.54
N GLN A 394 37.14 6.63 -6.39
CA GLN A 394 38.46 7.27 -6.22
C GLN A 394 39.61 6.28 -6.44
N ASP A 395 39.65 5.18 -5.65
CA ASP A 395 40.68 4.13 -5.69
C ASP A 395 40.09 2.74 -5.39
N ASP A 396 40.80 1.67 -5.76
CA ASP A 396 40.41 0.26 -5.46
C ASP A 396 40.25 -0.02 -3.96
N LYS A 397 40.78 0.87 -3.10
CA LYS A 397 40.71 0.80 -1.63
C LYS A 397 39.56 1.63 -1.04
N ASP A 398 38.79 2.36 -1.85
CA ASP A 398 37.63 3.13 -1.38
C ASP A 398 36.43 2.20 -1.10
N VAL A 399 36.50 1.51 0.04
CA VAL A 399 35.48 0.55 0.49
C VAL A 399 34.12 1.23 0.62
N PHE A 400 34.08 2.50 1.04
CA PHE A 400 32.83 3.22 1.25
C PHE A 400 32.16 3.62 -0.08
N GLY A 401 32.93 4.11 -1.05
CA GLY A 401 32.41 4.40 -2.40
C GLY A 401 31.85 3.15 -3.07
N LYS A 402 32.53 2.01 -2.92
CA LYS A 402 32.06 0.71 -3.42
C LYS A 402 30.77 0.26 -2.74
N GLU A 403 30.67 0.39 -1.42
CA GLU A 403 29.44 0.09 -0.66
C GLU A 403 28.25 0.93 -1.14
N ALA A 404 28.47 2.21 -1.46
CA ALA A 404 27.45 3.07 -2.05
C ALA A 404 27.01 2.58 -3.43
N ILE A 405 27.96 2.23 -4.30
CA ILE A 405 27.68 1.69 -5.65
C ILE A 405 26.86 0.40 -5.57
N ASP A 406 27.26 -0.54 -4.73
CA ASP A 406 26.57 -1.83 -4.58
C ASP A 406 25.13 -1.62 -4.07
N SER A 407 24.95 -0.67 -3.15
CA SER A 407 23.63 -0.28 -2.64
C SER A 407 22.75 0.36 -3.72
N LEU A 408 23.32 1.22 -4.57
CA LEU A 408 22.60 1.82 -5.71
C LEU A 408 22.20 0.76 -6.74
N LEU A 409 23.10 -0.18 -7.09
CA LEU A 409 22.81 -1.25 -8.04
C LEU A 409 21.66 -2.16 -7.56
N LYS A 410 21.62 -2.45 -6.25
CA LYS A 410 20.51 -3.17 -5.64
C LYS A 410 19.21 -2.37 -5.76
N ALA A 411 19.23 -1.07 -5.44
CA ALA A 411 18.06 -0.21 -5.57
C ALA A 411 17.54 -0.12 -7.03
N MET A 412 18.44 -0.08 -8.02
CA MET A 412 18.07 -0.09 -9.45
C MET A 412 17.33 -1.38 -9.86
N GLU A 413 17.61 -2.51 -9.19
CA GLU A 413 16.91 -3.77 -9.46
C GLU A 413 15.58 -3.84 -8.71
N ASP A 414 15.62 -3.61 -7.40
CA ASP A 414 14.47 -3.74 -6.49
C ASP A 414 13.38 -2.69 -6.78
N LEU A 415 13.78 -1.49 -7.23
CA LEU A 415 12.92 -0.35 -7.48
C LEU A 415 12.92 0.10 -8.95
N ARG A 416 13.25 -0.79 -9.90
CA ARG A 416 13.31 -0.47 -11.36
C ARG A 416 12.09 0.26 -11.92
N ASP A 417 10.98 0.04 -11.23
CA ASP A 417 9.64 0.44 -11.58
C ASP A 417 9.28 1.77 -10.88
N GLU A 418 9.86 2.07 -9.71
CA GLU A 418 9.57 3.26 -8.90
C GLU A 418 10.72 4.28 -8.84
N LEU A 419 11.88 4.00 -9.44
CA LEU A 419 13.06 4.84 -9.30
C LEU A 419 13.79 5.00 -10.63
N VAL A 420 14.07 6.25 -11.01
CA VAL A 420 14.98 6.57 -12.10
C VAL A 420 16.22 7.26 -11.54
N ILE A 421 17.35 6.56 -11.57
CA ILE A 421 18.66 7.15 -11.28
C ILE A 421 19.23 7.82 -12.53
N ILE A 422 19.65 9.07 -12.39
CA ILE A 422 20.40 9.84 -13.38
C ILE A 422 21.78 10.15 -12.79
N VAL A 423 22.84 9.66 -13.41
CA VAL A 423 24.22 9.98 -13.00
C VAL A 423 24.79 11.04 -13.93
N ALA A 424 25.45 12.05 -13.37
CA ALA A 424 25.99 13.18 -14.13
C ALA A 424 27.48 13.40 -13.86
N GLY A 425 28.19 13.92 -14.87
CA GLY A 425 29.60 14.30 -14.71
C GLY A 425 30.32 14.62 -16.02
N TYR A 426 31.62 14.84 -15.94
CA TYR A 426 32.49 15.02 -17.10
C TYR A 426 32.62 13.72 -17.89
N GLU A 427 32.58 13.81 -19.21
CA GLU A 427 32.54 12.66 -20.13
C GLU A 427 33.66 11.63 -19.85
N HIS A 428 34.91 12.08 -19.84
CA HIS A 428 36.07 11.21 -19.60
C HIS A 428 36.09 10.56 -18.21
N LEU A 429 35.53 11.21 -17.18
CA LEU A 429 35.47 10.66 -15.82
C LEU A 429 34.29 9.68 -15.66
N MET A 430 33.18 9.96 -16.33
CA MET A 430 32.01 9.09 -16.33
C MET A 430 32.29 7.76 -17.04
N GLU A 431 33.15 7.74 -18.05
CA GLU A 431 33.59 6.48 -18.66
C GLU A 431 34.31 5.59 -17.64
N ARG A 432 35.24 6.16 -16.86
CA ARG A 432 35.91 5.44 -15.76
C ARG A 432 34.90 4.93 -14.72
N PHE A 433 33.92 5.75 -14.34
CA PHE A 433 32.86 5.37 -13.40
C PHE A 433 32.06 4.15 -13.88
N LEU A 434 31.63 4.14 -15.15
CA LEU A 434 30.83 3.06 -15.72
C LEU A 434 31.63 1.77 -15.90
N GLN A 435 32.95 1.87 -16.06
CA GLN A 435 33.84 0.71 -16.13
C GLN A 435 34.19 0.13 -14.75
N ALA A 436 33.99 0.89 -13.67
CA ALA A 436 34.33 0.48 -12.31
C ALA A 436 33.49 -0.71 -11.80
N ASN A 437 32.27 -0.87 -12.30
CA ASN A 437 31.42 -2.01 -11.98
C ASN A 437 30.68 -2.51 -13.24
N PRO A 438 30.85 -3.78 -13.65
CA PRO A 438 30.14 -4.35 -14.80
C PRO A 438 28.61 -4.22 -14.73
N GLY A 439 28.05 -4.18 -13.51
CA GLY A 439 26.61 -4.02 -13.27
C GLY A 439 26.04 -2.68 -13.73
N PHE A 440 26.87 -1.64 -13.90
CA PHE A 440 26.41 -0.35 -14.43
C PHE A 440 26.14 -0.41 -15.93
N LYS A 441 27.00 -1.05 -16.72
CA LYS A 441 26.81 -1.12 -18.18
C LYS A 441 25.51 -1.82 -18.60
N SER A 442 24.99 -2.73 -17.78
CA SER A 442 23.71 -3.40 -18.07
C SER A 442 22.49 -2.58 -17.67
N ARG A 443 22.63 -1.61 -16.75
CA ARG A 443 21.51 -0.81 -16.22
C ARG A 443 21.48 0.62 -16.73
N PHE A 444 22.63 1.15 -17.14
CA PHE A 444 22.78 2.45 -17.79
C PHE A 444 23.01 2.24 -19.29
N ASN A 445 21.90 2.18 -20.03
CA ASN A 445 21.86 1.98 -21.47
C ASN A 445 21.48 3.26 -22.25
N HIS A 446 21.21 4.35 -21.54
CA HIS A 446 20.77 5.62 -22.14
C HIS A 446 21.76 6.73 -21.80
N PHE A 447 22.46 7.22 -22.82
CA PHE A 447 23.51 8.22 -22.72
C PHE A 447 23.06 9.52 -23.36
N VAL A 448 23.24 10.61 -22.63
CA VAL A 448 22.83 11.94 -23.06
C VAL A 448 24.02 12.88 -22.91
N ALA A 449 24.60 13.27 -24.05
CA ALA A 449 25.71 14.20 -24.10
C ALA A 449 25.21 15.65 -24.13
N PHE A 450 25.80 16.48 -23.28
CA PHE A 450 25.55 17.91 -23.13
C PHE A 450 26.81 18.67 -23.55
N GLU A 451 26.83 19.09 -24.81
CA GLU A 451 27.91 19.84 -25.43
C GLU A 451 27.98 21.27 -24.85
N ASN A 452 29.14 21.92 -25.04
CA ASN A 452 29.27 23.34 -24.75
C ASN A 452 28.36 24.15 -25.67
N PHE A 453 27.86 25.28 -25.17
CA PHE A 453 27.06 26.20 -25.98
C PHE A 453 27.91 26.88 -27.04
N THR A 454 27.35 27.07 -28.22
CA THR A 454 27.94 27.92 -29.25
C THR A 454 27.89 29.38 -28.85
N THR A 455 28.63 30.26 -29.53
CA THR A 455 28.57 31.71 -29.30
C THR A 455 27.15 32.24 -29.38
N ASP A 456 26.39 31.86 -30.41
CA ASP A 456 25.00 32.28 -30.59
C ASP A 456 24.13 31.84 -29.41
N GLU A 457 24.35 30.62 -28.90
CA GLU A 457 23.63 30.09 -27.75
C GLU A 457 24.02 30.79 -26.44
N LEU A 458 25.31 31.12 -26.25
CA LEU A 458 25.78 31.88 -25.09
C LEU A 458 25.20 33.29 -25.07
N VAL A 459 25.13 33.95 -26.23
CA VAL A 459 24.49 35.26 -26.39
C VAL A 459 23.00 35.13 -26.09
N ALA A 460 22.29 34.18 -26.70
CA ALA A 460 20.86 33.94 -26.42
C ALA A 460 20.57 33.73 -24.92
N ILE A 461 21.46 33.04 -24.19
CA ILE A 461 21.34 32.89 -22.72
C ILE A 461 21.49 34.25 -22.02
N PHE A 462 22.43 35.10 -22.46
CA PHE A 462 22.59 36.44 -21.91
C PHE A 462 21.35 37.31 -22.16
N GLU A 463 20.77 37.25 -23.35
CA GLU A 463 19.54 38.00 -23.68
C GLU A 463 18.37 37.53 -22.80
N GLN A 464 18.20 36.21 -22.65
CA GLN A 464 17.18 35.64 -21.77
C GLN A 464 17.35 36.06 -20.30
N LEU A 465 18.59 36.21 -19.81
CA LEU A 465 18.84 36.74 -18.47
C LEU A 465 18.45 38.22 -18.37
N CYS A 466 18.77 39.02 -19.39
CA CYS A 466 18.39 40.43 -19.43
C CYS A 466 16.87 40.59 -19.44
N GLU A 467 16.17 39.90 -20.35
CA GLU A 467 14.70 39.92 -20.44
C GLU A 467 14.04 39.50 -19.12
N LYS A 468 14.52 38.41 -18.51
CA LYS A 468 13.97 37.88 -17.26
C LYS A 468 14.10 38.86 -16.09
N HIS A 469 15.14 39.69 -16.11
CA HIS A 469 15.47 40.63 -15.04
C HIS A 469 15.17 42.09 -15.42
N ASP A 470 14.35 42.31 -16.45
CA ASP A 470 13.92 43.63 -16.94
C ASP A 470 15.06 44.55 -17.40
N TYR A 471 16.21 43.98 -17.80
CA TYR A 471 17.33 44.71 -18.39
C TYR A 471 17.24 44.80 -19.91
N VAL A 472 17.63 45.95 -20.44
CA VAL A 472 17.75 46.24 -21.88
C VAL A 472 19.12 46.81 -22.19
N TYR A 473 19.59 46.58 -23.41
CA TYR A 473 20.83 47.13 -23.93
C TYR A 473 20.63 47.51 -25.41
N ASP A 474 21.54 48.33 -25.95
CA ASP A 474 21.47 48.74 -27.36
C ASP A 474 22.29 47.84 -28.29
N GLU A 475 22.19 48.10 -29.60
CA GLU A 475 22.86 47.33 -30.64
C GLU A 475 24.39 47.33 -30.48
N HIS A 476 25.00 48.44 -30.05
CA HIS A 476 26.45 48.52 -29.85
C HIS A 476 26.90 47.62 -28.70
N PHE A 477 26.14 47.59 -27.60
CA PHE A 477 26.40 46.68 -26.49
C PHE A 477 26.25 45.21 -26.90
N ALA A 478 25.23 44.90 -27.70
CA ALA A 478 24.99 43.55 -28.23
C ALA A 478 26.18 43.07 -29.09
N GLU A 479 26.65 43.90 -30.02
CA GLU A 479 27.83 43.63 -30.84
C GLU A 479 29.09 43.42 -30.00
N ALA A 480 29.28 44.23 -28.96
CA ALA A 480 30.44 44.14 -28.07
C ALA A 480 30.45 42.84 -27.26
N ILE A 481 29.31 42.44 -26.68
CA ILE A 481 29.15 41.15 -25.98
C ILE A 481 29.40 39.99 -26.93
N TYR A 482 28.79 40.00 -28.12
CA TYR A 482 28.98 38.96 -29.12
C TYR A 482 30.45 38.81 -29.48
N ALA A 483 31.15 39.91 -29.76
CA ALA A 483 32.56 39.89 -30.13
C ALA A 483 33.45 39.29 -29.03
N GLN A 484 33.18 39.59 -27.74
CA GLN A 484 33.92 39.00 -26.63
C GLN A 484 33.66 37.51 -26.49
N LEU A 485 32.39 37.09 -26.55
CA LEU A 485 32.03 35.67 -26.45
C LEU A 485 32.56 34.86 -27.63
N HIS A 486 32.56 35.43 -28.84
CA HIS A 486 33.11 34.78 -30.04
C HIS A 486 34.63 34.59 -29.96
N ALA A 487 35.35 35.48 -29.25
CA ALA A 487 36.79 35.37 -29.09
C ALA A 487 37.21 34.25 -28.11
N LEU A 488 36.27 33.69 -27.34
CA LEU A 488 36.56 32.64 -26.37
C LEU A 488 36.81 31.29 -27.07
N PRO A 489 37.92 30.59 -26.78
CA PRO A 489 38.17 29.27 -27.32
C PRO A 489 37.43 28.19 -26.52
N VAL A 490 36.10 28.24 -26.53
CA VAL A 490 35.18 27.41 -25.71
C VAL A 490 35.49 25.91 -25.80
N GLU A 491 35.90 25.41 -26.97
CA GLU A 491 36.21 23.99 -27.17
C GLU A 491 37.51 23.55 -26.49
N THR A 492 38.47 24.44 -26.31
CA THR A 492 39.79 24.10 -25.71
C THR A 492 39.91 24.54 -24.27
N LEU A 493 38.99 25.38 -23.77
CA LEU A 493 38.96 25.80 -22.38
C LEU A 493 38.55 24.63 -21.46
N PRO A 494 39.44 24.18 -20.56
CA PRO A 494 39.12 23.13 -19.62
C PRO A 494 38.05 23.62 -18.64
N ASN A 495 37.05 22.78 -18.38
CA ASN A 495 35.98 23.02 -17.40
C ASN A 495 35.17 24.31 -17.62
N PHE A 496 35.02 24.77 -18.87
CA PHE A 496 34.21 25.94 -19.18
C PHE A 496 32.77 25.78 -18.66
N SER A 497 32.30 26.77 -17.90
CA SER A 497 31.07 26.67 -17.11
C SER A 497 29.79 27.14 -17.85
N ASN A 498 29.87 27.41 -19.16
CA ASN A 498 28.73 27.61 -20.07
C ASN A 498 27.68 28.62 -19.55
N GLY A 499 26.44 28.20 -19.31
CA GLY A 499 25.40 29.10 -18.82
C GLY A 499 25.71 29.69 -17.43
N ARG A 500 26.55 29.04 -16.62
CA ARG A 500 27.03 29.61 -15.35
C ARG A 500 28.01 30.76 -15.62
N TYR A 501 28.90 30.62 -16.61
CA TYR A 501 29.80 31.69 -17.03
C TYR A 501 29.01 32.93 -17.48
N ILE A 502 28.00 32.76 -18.32
CA ILE A 502 27.15 33.87 -18.79
C ILE A 502 26.35 34.51 -17.64
N ARG A 503 25.84 33.71 -16.70
CA ARG A 503 25.20 34.24 -15.49
C ARG A 503 26.15 35.13 -14.69
N ASN A 504 27.38 34.66 -14.45
CA ASN A 504 28.37 35.44 -13.69
C ASN A 504 28.71 36.75 -14.41
N ILE A 505 28.82 36.73 -15.75
CA ILE A 505 29.00 37.95 -16.57
C ILE A 505 27.85 38.93 -16.35
N PHE A 506 26.61 38.46 -16.47
CA PHE A 506 25.42 39.28 -16.27
C PHE A 506 25.37 39.89 -14.86
N GLU A 507 25.59 39.08 -13.82
CA GLU A 507 25.59 39.55 -12.42
C GLU A 507 26.65 40.64 -12.18
N LYS A 508 27.83 40.49 -12.78
CA LYS A 508 28.91 41.46 -12.64
C LYS A 508 28.63 42.75 -13.44
N LEU A 509 28.03 42.66 -14.63
CA LEU A 509 27.58 43.83 -15.38
C LEU A 509 26.47 44.59 -14.65
N ALA A 510 25.49 43.88 -14.09
CA ALA A 510 24.44 44.48 -13.26
C ALA A 510 25.05 45.17 -12.01
N THR A 511 26.09 44.59 -11.41
CA THR A 511 26.82 45.21 -10.30
C THR A 511 27.52 46.51 -10.73
N LEU A 512 28.13 46.53 -11.92
CA LEU A 512 28.79 47.73 -12.45
C LEU A 512 27.78 48.84 -12.75
N GLN A 513 26.64 48.49 -13.33
CA GLN A 513 25.54 49.43 -13.54
C GLN A 513 25.02 49.99 -12.22
N ALA A 514 24.84 49.14 -11.20
CA ALA A 514 24.41 49.59 -9.88
C ALA A 514 25.38 50.58 -9.25
N ASN A 515 26.69 50.33 -9.37
CA ASN A 515 27.73 51.25 -8.89
C ASN A 515 27.69 52.59 -9.63
N ARG A 516 27.54 52.58 -10.95
CA ARG A 516 27.43 53.80 -11.77
C ARG A 516 26.20 54.62 -11.37
N LEU A 517 25.04 53.98 -11.20
CA LEU A 517 23.80 54.68 -10.85
C LEU A 517 23.78 55.16 -9.39
N ALA A 518 24.50 54.48 -8.49
CA ALA A 518 24.62 54.90 -7.09
C ALA A 518 25.31 56.27 -6.91
N GLU A 519 26.11 56.70 -7.89
CA GLU A 519 26.75 58.01 -7.90
C GLU A 519 25.82 59.15 -8.37
N GLN A 520 24.62 58.83 -8.84
CA GLN A 520 23.66 59.80 -9.36
C GLN A 520 22.67 60.30 -8.31
N THR A 521 22.34 61.59 -8.34
CA THR A 521 21.38 62.22 -7.41
C THR A 521 19.92 61.81 -7.65
N THR A 522 19.58 61.44 -8.89
CA THR A 522 18.25 60.99 -9.30
C THR A 522 18.40 59.95 -10.39
N VAL A 523 17.70 58.82 -10.28
CA VAL A 523 17.75 57.71 -11.23
C VAL A 523 16.33 57.40 -11.73
N THR A 524 16.16 57.32 -13.05
CA THR A 524 14.89 57.02 -13.72
C THR A 524 14.67 55.52 -13.90
N LYS A 525 13.43 55.11 -14.19
CA LYS A 525 13.12 53.70 -14.47
C LYS A 525 13.89 53.20 -15.69
N GLU A 526 13.95 54.01 -16.74
CA GLU A 526 14.65 53.69 -17.98
C GLU A 526 16.16 53.47 -17.73
N GLU A 527 16.78 54.25 -16.84
CA GLU A 527 18.18 54.07 -16.44
C GLU A 527 18.40 52.80 -15.61
N LEU A 528 17.47 52.48 -14.70
CA LEU A 528 17.53 51.23 -13.91
C LEU A 528 17.47 49.98 -14.80
N GLN A 529 16.77 50.06 -15.93
CA GLN A 529 16.66 48.96 -16.88
C GLN A 529 17.85 48.89 -17.85
N ARG A 530 18.64 49.95 -18.03
CA ARG A 530 19.61 50.01 -19.14
C ARG A 530 21.04 49.65 -18.73
N LEU A 531 21.57 48.58 -19.32
CA LEU A 531 23.01 48.34 -19.41
C LEU A 531 23.58 49.21 -20.55
N THR A 532 24.65 49.95 -20.29
CA THR A 532 25.30 50.80 -21.31
C THR A 532 26.75 50.37 -21.55
N MET A 533 27.35 50.95 -22.59
CA MET A 533 28.77 50.73 -22.89
C MET A 533 29.71 51.13 -21.75
N ASP A 534 29.34 52.06 -20.88
CA ASP A 534 30.16 52.42 -19.71
C ASP A 534 30.30 51.22 -18.75
N ASP A 535 29.23 50.44 -18.57
CA ASP A 535 29.23 49.24 -17.72
C ASP A 535 30.08 48.15 -18.34
N PHE A 536 29.98 48.00 -19.67
CA PHE A 536 30.78 47.05 -20.44
C PHE A 536 32.28 47.39 -20.38
N GLU A 537 32.64 48.65 -20.62
CA GLU A 537 34.03 49.12 -20.58
C GLU A 537 34.62 49.05 -19.17
N ALA A 538 33.82 49.32 -18.14
CA ALA A 538 34.21 49.04 -16.76
C ALA A 538 34.48 47.55 -16.54
N GLY A 539 33.62 46.67 -17.07
CA GLY A 539 33.82 45.22 -17.04
C GLY A 539 35.11 44.78 -17.75
N MET A 540 35.41 45.35 -18.91
CA MET A 540 36.66 45.09 -19.64
C MET A 540 37.89 45.50 -18.83
N ARG A 541 37.86 46.67 -18.17
CA ARG A 541 38.95 47.11 -17.26
C ARG A 541 39.14 46.17 -16.07
N ASP A 542 38.06 45.61 -15.56
CA ASP A 542 38.08 44.61 -14.47
C ASP A 542 38.53 43.21 -14.93
N GLN A 543 38.80 43.01 -16.22
CA GLN A 543 39.08 41.72 -16.86
C GLN A 543 37.93 40.73 -16.68
N LEU A 544 36.69 41.21 -16.81
CA LEU A 544 35.46 40.44 -16.63
C LEU A 544 35.50 39.09 -17.35
N PHE A 545 35.79 39.07 -18.64
CA PHE A 545 35.71 37.85 -19.45
C PHE A 545 36.85 36.87 -19.16
N GLU A 546 38.00 37.34 -18.64
CA GLU A 546 39.17 36.52 -18.33
C GLU A 546 39.14 35.92 -16.92
N LYS A 547 38.49 36.59 -15.96
CA LYS A 547 38.48 36.20 -14.54
C LYS A 547 37.24 35.42 -14.09
N THR A 548 36.27 35.23 -14.99
CA THR A 548 34.92 34.73 -14.63
C THR A 548 34.71 33.25 -14.96
N PHE A 549 35.75 32.54 -15.42
CA PHE A 549 35.71 31.13 -15.81
C PHE A 549 35.26 30.17 -14.70
#